data_AF-A0ABD0R6U7-F1
#
_entry.id   AF-A0ABD0R6U7-F1
#
_cell.length_a   1.000
_cell.length_b   1.000
_cell.length_c   1.000
_cell.angle_alpha   90.00
_cell.angle_beta   90.00
_cell.angle_gamma   90.00
#
_symmetry.space_group_name_H-M   'P 1'
#
loop_
_entity.id
_entity.type
_entity.pdbx_description
1 polymer ?
#
loop_
_entity_poly.entity_id
_entity_poly.type
_entity_poly.pdbx_seq_one_letter_code
_entity_poly.pdbx_strand_id
1 'polypeptide(L)' 'LNREEGDGAWCPAGQLQPSDVQYLQLDLRQLIFLTVVATQGRYARNSGNEFARKYRLEYSRDGHRWISWRNRFGSE' A
#
# COMPACT_ATOMS: atom_id res chain seq x y z
N LEU A 1 13.39 -2.31 6.74
CA LEU A 1 12.82 -3.68 6.86
C LEU A 1 12.79 -4.05 8.33
N ASN A 2 11.79 -4.82 8.76
CA ASN A 2 11.64 -5.34 10.14
C ASN A 2 11.53 -4.23 11.20
N ARG A 3 10.76 -3.17 10.91
CA ARG A 3 10.46 -2.14 11.91
C ARG A 3 9.46 -2.69 12.93
N GLU A 4 9.66 -2.31 14.19
CA GLU A 4 8.86 -2.73 15.35
C GLU A 4 8.19 -1.53 16.05
N GLU A 5 8.27 -0.33 15.45
CA GLU A 5 7.54 0.83 15.96
C GLU A 5 6.03 0.56 15.82
N GLY A 6 5.27 0.75 16.90
CA GLY A 6 3.89 0.26 17.00
C GLY A 6 3.86 -1.27 17.11
N ASP A 7 2.96 -1.91 16.36
CA ASP A 7 2.86 -3.39 16.28
C ASP A 7 3.58 -3.98 15.05
N GLY A 8 4.46 -3.20 14.42
CA GLY A 8 5.37 -3.67 13.37
C GLY A 8 4.87 -3.60 11.92
N ALA A 9 3.68 -3.04 11.67
CA ALA A 9 3.19 -2.68 10.33
C ALA A 9 1.98 -1.72 10.42
N TRP A 10 1.54 -1.22 9.26
CA TRP A 10 0.21 -0.62 9.10
C TRP A 10 -0.83 -1.72 8.82
N CYS A 11 -1.95 -1.69 9.53
CA CYS A 11 -3.10 -2.54 9.29
C CYS A 11 -4.37 -1.67 9.18
N PRO A 12 -5.29 -1.96 8.25
CA PRO A 12 -6.59 -1.31 8.24
C PRO A 12 -7.38 -1.65 9.51
N ALA A 13 -8.28 -0.75 9.93
CA ALA A 13 -9.02 -0.90 11.18
C ALA A 13 -9.99 -2.09 11.19
N GLY A 14 -10.43 -2.55 10.01
CA GLY A 14 -11.37 -3.66 9.85
C GLY A 14 -10.92 -4.65 8.79
N GLN A 15 -11.54 -5.83 8.79
CA GLN A 15 -11.32 -6.84 7.77
C GLN A 15 -11.89 -6.36 6.43
N LEU A 16 -11.11 -6.48 5.36
CA LEU A 16 -11.51 -6.09 4.02
C LEU A 16 -12.71 -6.91 3.54
N GLN A 17 -13.87 -6.28 3.41
CA GLN A 17 -14.98 -6.83 2.63
C GLN A 17 -14.79 -6.52 1.13
N PRO A 18 -15.46 -7.25 0.21
CA PRO A 18 -15.32 -7.01 -1.23
C PRO A 18 -15.63 -5.56 -1.67
N SER A 19 -16.49 -4.86 -0.93
CA SER A 19 -16.85 -3.46 -1.16
C SER A 19 -15.93 -2.46 -0.47
N ASP A 20 -15.08 -2.92 0.45
CA ASP A 20 -14.26 -2.03 1.26
C ASP A 20 -13.02 -1.60 0.49
N VAL A 21 -12.78 -0.29 0.50
CA VAL A 21 -11.55 0.31 0.00
C VAL A 21 -10.79 0.87 1.19
N GLN A 22 -9.72 0.19 1.59
CA GLN A 22 -8.76 0.68 2.58
C GLN A 22 -7.44 0.93 1.87
N TYR A 23 -6.78 2.04 2.22
CA TYR A 23 -5.56 2.45 1.55
C TYR A 23 -4.56 3.04 2.54
N LEU A 24 -3.29 2.91 2.19
CA LEU A 24 -2.19 3.66 2.79
C LEU A 24 -1.76 4.71 1.78
N GLN A 25 -2.04 5.98 2.06
CA GLN A 25 -1.65 7.09 1.20
C GLN A 25 -0.28 7.65 1.64
N LEU A 26 0.62 7.85 0.68
CA LEU A 26 1.89 8.52 0.89
C LEU A 26 1.92 9.83 0.12
N ASP A 27 2.01 10.96 0.82
CA ASP A 27 2.25 12.27 0.21
C ASP A 27 3.76 12.50 0.06
N LEU A 28 4.23 12.52 -1.18
CA LEU A 28 5.63 12.74 -1.53
C LEU A 28 6.01 14.23 -1.56
N ARG A 29 5.05 15.15 -1.39
CA ARG A 29 5.18 16.63 -1.37
C ARG A 29 5.68 17.29 -2.65
N GLN A 30 6.30 16.53 -3.55
CA GLN A 30 6.77 16.97 -4.85
C GLN A 30 6.49 15.89 -5.90
N LEU A 31 6.48 16.26 -7.18
CA LEU A 31 6.36 15.29 -8.27
C LEU A 31 7.65 14.48 -8.38
N ILE A 32 7.52 13.16 -8.23
CA ILE A 32 8.64 12.21 -8.30
C ILE A 32 8.30 11.12 -9.31
N PHE A 33 9.31 10.65 -10.03
CA PHE A 33 9.20 9.47 -10.88
C PHE A 33 9.39 8.19 -10.05
N LEU A 34 8.29 7.52 -9.72
CA LEU A 34 8.30 6.30 -8.93
C LEU A 34 8.43 5.06 -9.84
N THR A 35 9.45 4.24 -9.62
CA THR A 35 9.79 3.09 -10.48
C THR A 35 9.51 1.73 -9.86
N VAL A 36 9.59 1.63 -8.53
CA VAL A 36 9.48 0.36 -7.80
C VAL A 36 8.72 0.59 -6.50
N VAL A 37 7.84 -0.37 -6.18
CA VAL A 37 7.20 -0.49 -4.87
C VAL A 37 7.59 -1.83 -4.27
N ALA A 38 8.04 -1.83 -3.02
CA ALA A 38 8.27 -3.03 -2.24
C ALA A 38 7.34 -3.02 -1.03
N THR A 39 6.66 -4.14 -0.77
CA THR A 39 5.75 -4.29 0.38
C THR A 39 6.36 -5.23 1.40
N GLN A 40 6.02 -5.03 2.67
CA GLN A 40 6.37 -5.95 3.75
C GLN A 40 5.13 -6.15 4.64
N GLY A 41 4.90 -7.40 5.06
CA GLY A 41 3.89 -7.71 6.08
C GLY A 41 4.32 -7.29 7.47
N ARG A 42 3.47 -7.56 8.47
CA ARG A 42 3.78 -7.35 9.87
C ARG A 42 4.89 -8.31 10.30
N TYR A 43 6.00 -7.77 10.78
CA TYR A 43 7.12 -8.59 11.26
C TYR A 43 6.86 -9.13 12.67
N ALA A 44 6.55 -8.23 13.63
CA ALA A 44 6.19 -8.54 15.00
C ALA A 44 7.10 -9.60 15.64
N ARG A 45 8.40 -9.32 15.73
CA ARG A 45 9.42 -10.21 16.28
C ARG A 45 9.38 -11.62 15.70
N ASN A 46 9.18 -11.71 14.39
CA ASN A 46 9.07 -12.97 13.64
C ASN A 46 7.80 -13.80 13.96
N SER A 47 6.84 -13.25 14.69
CA SER A 47 5.55 -13.88 14.99
C SER A 47 4.40 -13.34 14.14
N GLY A 48 4.62 -12.26 13.39
CA GLY A 48 3.63 -11.71 12.47
C GLY A 48 3.37 -12.65 11.29
N ASN A 49 2.10 -12.75 10.89
CA ASN A 49 1.65 -13.60 9.78
C ASN A 49 0.71 -12.83 8.82
N GLU A 50 0.55 -11.53 9.05
CA GLU A 50 -0.36 -10.67 8.32
C GLU A 50 0.40 -9.96 7.20
N PHE A 51 -0.05 -10.15 5.96
CA PHE A 51 0.50 -9.49 4.78
C PHE A 51 -0.55 -9.35 3.69
N ALA A 52 -0.47 -8.26 2.91
CA ALA A 52 -1.30 -8.07 1.74
C ALA A 52 -0.82 -8.98 0.61
N ARG A 53 -1.63 -9.99 0.25
CA ARG A 53 -1.31 -10.94 -0.85
C ARG A 53 -1.43 -10.31 -2.24
N LYS A 54 -2.29 -9.31 -2.37
CA LYS A 54 -2.55 -8.54 -3.57
C LYS A 54 -2.81 -7.10 -3.15
N TYR A 55 -2.43 -6.17 -4.01
CA TYR A 55 -2.69 -4.75 -3.83
C TYR A 55 -2.92 -4.12 -5.19
N ARG A 56 -3.47 -2.91 -5.18
CA ARG A 56 -3.60 -2.05 -6.34
C ARG A 56 -2.93 -0.73 -6.03
N LEU A 57 -2.44 -0.05 -7.05
CA LEU A 57 -1.78 1.24 -6.90
C LEU A 57 -2.64 2.31 -7.55
N GLU A 58 -2.98 3.33 -6.80
CA GLU A 58 -3.52 4.57 -7.33
C GLU A 58 -2.52 5.70 -7.12
N TYR A 59 -2.42 6.59 -8.08
CA TYR A 59 -1.56 7.77 -7.99
C TYR A 59 -2.31 9.03 -8.40
N SER A 60 -1.88 10.15 -7.84
CA SER A 60 -2.38 11.48 -8.17
C SER A 60 -1.21 12.47 -8.27
N ARG A 61 -1.38 13.49 -9.10
CA ARG A 61 -0.46 14.63 -9.21
C ARG A 61 -0.99 15.89 -8.55
N ASP A 62 -2.28 15.93 -8.26
CA ASP A 62 -3.01 17.11 -7.75
C ASP A 62 -3.76 16.82 -6.43
N GLY A 63 -3.75 15.57 -5.96
CA GLY A 63 -4.48 15.13 -4.76
C GLY A 63 -5.99 14.94 -4.96
N HIS A 64 -6.53 15.31 -6.13
CA HIS A 64 -7.96 15.29 -6.41
C HIS A 64 -8.32 14.18 -7.40
N ARG A 65 -7.60 14.10 -8.52
CA ARG A 65 -7.81 13.06 -9.53
C ARG A 65 -6.85 11.91 -9.27
N TRP A 66 -7.42 10.76 -8.98
CA TRP A 66 -6.69 9.50 -8.81
C TRP A 66 -6.78 8.64 -10.06
N ILE A 67 -5.69 7.97 -10.38
CA ILE A 67 -5.54 7.13 -11.56
C ILE A 67 -5.01 5.77 -11.11
N SER A 68 -5.73 4.69 -11.44
CA SER A 68 -5.24 3.33 -11.23
C SER A 68 -4.04 3.06 -12.13
N TRP A 69 -2.94 2.63 -11.53
CA TRP A 69 -1.79 2.12 -12.25
C TRP A 69 -2.17 0.81 -12.95
N ARG A 70 -1.64 0.62 -14.15
CA ARG A 70 -1.78 -0.62 -14.91
C ARG A 70 -0.42 -0.99 -15.46
N ASN A 71 -0.16 -2.29 -15.53
CA ASN A 71 1.02 -2.79 -16.18
C ASN A 71 0.95 -2.57 -17.71
N ARG A 72 2.03 -2.94 -18.42
CA ARG A 72 2.14 -2.75 -19.88
C ARG A 72 1.07 -3.50 -20.70
N PHE A 73 0.40 -4.48 -20.11
CA PHE A 73 -0.69 -5.25 -20.74
C PHE A 73 -2.08 -4.70 -20.37
N GLY A 74 -2.15 -3.59 -19.61
CA GLY A 74 -3.40 -2.99 -19.18
C GLY A 74 -4.05 -3.69 -18.00
N SER A 75 -3.40 -4.69 -17.40
CA SER A 75 -3.88 -5.34 -16.17
C SER A 75 -3.46 -4.53 -14.94
N GLU A 76 -4.34 -4.52 -13.96
CA GLU A 76 -4.08 -4.00 -12.62
C GLU A 76 -3.37 -5.04 -11.76
#